data_AF-A0AAV4D9Q2-F1
#
_entry.id   AF-A0AAV4D9Q2-F1
#
_cell.length_a   1.000
_cell.length_b   1.000
_cell.length_c   1.000
_cell.angle_alpha   90.00
_cell.angle_beta   90.00
_cell.angle_gamma   90.00
#
_symmetry.space_group_name_H-M   'P 1'
#
loop_
_entity.id
_entity.type
_entity.pdbx_description
1 polymer ?
#
loop_
_entity_poly.entity_id
_entity_poly.type
_entity_poly.pdbx_seq_one_letter_code
_entity_poly.pdbx_strand_id
1 'polypeptide(L)'
;MATLSLRKWLGVPPGLSDVAMYCRKAKLQLPMKSILEEYKCGKARLLTMLEESDDPVVKTVQPSLKTGRKWKVTEAVDENALK
;
A
#
# COMPACT_ATOMS: atom_id res chain seq x y z
N MET A 1 1.12 -17.64 0.03
CA MET A 1 0.65 -17.65 -1.36
C MET A 1 0.05 -16.29 -1.69
N ALA A 2 0.36 -15.72 -2.86
CA ALA A 2 -0.26 -14.48 -3.30
C ALA A 2 -1.74 -14.72 -3.60
N THR A 3 -2.63 -13.85 -3.13
CA THR A 3 -4.06 -13.99 -3.45
C THR A 3 -4.31 -13.65 -4.93
N LEU A 4 -5.35 -14.27 -5.51
CA LEU A 4 -5.78 -14.00 -6.90
C LEU A 4 -6.00 -12.50 -7.16
N SER A 5 -6.51 -11.78 -6.16
CA SER A 5 -6.74 -10.33 -6.25
C SER A 5 -5.45 -9.53 -6.41
N LEU A 6 -4.37 -9.92 -5.72
CA LEU A 6 -3.08 -9.25 -5.85
C LEU A 6 -2.47 -9.49 -7.24
N ARG A 7 -2.58 -10.71 -7.77
CA ARG A 7 -2.10 -11.05 -9.11
C ARG A 7 -2.83 -10.25 -10.19
N LYS A 8 -4.15 -10.12 -10.05
CA LYS A 8 -4.98 -9.26 -10.93
C LYS A 8 -4.55 -7.80 -10.84
N TRP A 9 -4.34 -7.29 -9.62
CA TRP A 9 -3.92 -5.91 -9.41
C TRP A 9 -2.54 -5.60 -10.03
N LEU A 10 -1.61 -6.56 -9.95
CA LEU A 10 -0.29 -6.46 -10.57
C LEU A 10 -0.27 -6.76 -12.08
N GLY A 11 -1.40 -7.14 -12.68
CA GLY A 11 -1.47 -7.49 -14.11
C GLY A 11 -0.68 -8.74 -14.50
N VAL A 12 -0.45 -9.65 -13.55
CA VAL A 12 0.41 -10.81 -13.75
C VAL A 12 -0.37 -11.98 -14.39
N PRO A 13 0.22 -12.73 -15.36
CA PRO A 13 -0.44 -13.89 -15.94
C PRO A 13 -0.83 -14.94 -14.90
N PRO A 14 -1.98 -15.64 -15.09
CA PRO A 14 -2.45 -16.66 -14.16
C PRO A 14 -1.49 -17.88 -14.07
N GLY A 15 -0.69 -18.13 -15.11
CA GLY A 15 0.31 -19.21 -15.15
C GLY A 15 1.63 -18.90 -14.43
N LEU A 16 1.82 -17.69 -13.89
CA LEU A 16 3.05 -17.37 -13.16
C LEU A 16 3.07 -18.09 -11.81
N SER A 17 4.12 -18.84 -11.52
CA SER A 17 4.27 -19.52 -10.23
C SER A 17 4.48 -18.52 -9.08
N ASP A 18 4.00 -18.87 -7.88
CA ASP A 18 4.28 -18.11 -6.65
C ASP A 18 5.79 -17.98 -6.41
N VAL A 19 6.57 -18.99 -6.83
CA VAL A 19 8.03 -18.97 -6.73
C VAL A 19 8.60 -17.81 -7.54
N ALA A 20 8.18 -17.60 -8.78
CA ALA A 20 8.65 -16.46 -9.58
C ALA A 20 8.24 -15.10 -8.96
N MET A 21 7.16 -15.05 -8.18
CA MET A 21 6.66 -13.84 -7.55
C MET A 21 7.47 -13.41 -6.31
N TYR A 22 7.93 -14.38 -5.52
CA TYR A 22 8.62 -14.14 -4.25
C TYR A 22 10.10 -14.52 -4.24
N CYS A 23 10.62 -15.13 -5.31
CA CYS A 23 12.01 -15.56 -5.36
C CYS A 23 12.96 -14.37 -5.47
N ARG A 24 13.94 -14.31 -4.56
CA ARG A 24 15.03 -13.32 -4.56
C ARG A 24 16.22 -13.69 -5.44
N LYS A 25 16.19 -14.88 -6.06
CA LYS A 25 17.29 -15.42 -6.88
C LYS A 25 16.87 -15.72 -8.32
N ALA A 26 15.59 -15.58 -8.66
CA ALA A 26 15.10 -15.79 -10.02
C ALA A 26 15.58 -14.67 -10.94
N LYS A 27 15.65 -14.93 -12.24
CA LYS A 27 15.99 -13.91 -13.25
C LYS A 27 14.88 -12.85 -13.38
N LEU A 28 13.63 -13.25 -13.16
CA LEU A 28 12.47 -12.38 -13.09
C LEU A 28 12.11 -12.20 -11.61
N GLN A 29 12.50 -11.08 -11.02
CA GLN A 29 12.15 -10.72 -9.65
C GLN A 29 11.18 -9.57 -9.69
N LEU A 30 10.04 -9.73 -9.03
CA LEU A 30 9.19 -8.59 -8.77
C LEU A 30 9.79 -7.76 -7.63
N PRO A 31 9.88 -6.43 -7.78
CA PRO A 31 10.43 -5.55 -6.75
C PRO A 31 9.40 -5.35 -5.65
N MET A 32 9.13 -6.40 -4.86
CA MET A 32 8.10 -6.42 -3.82
C MET A 32 8.31 -5.34 -2.74
N LYS A 33 9.57 -4.92 -2.51
CA LYS A 33 9.90 -3.82 -1.60
C LYS A 33 9.41 -2.47 -2.12
N SER A 34 9.71 -2.16 -3.38
CA SER A 34 9.29 -0.92 -4.03
C SER A 34 7.76 -0.85 -4.12
N ILE A 35 7.07 -1.94 -4.47
CA ILE A 35 5.61 -2.00 -4.48
C ILE A 35 5.03 -1.70 -3.09
N LEU A 36 5.67 -2.22 -2.04
CA LEU A 36 5.25 -1.98 -0.66
C LEU A 36 5.48 -0.51 -0.24
N GLU A 37 6.59 0.09 -0.67
CA GLU A 37 6.89 1.50 -0.44
C GLU A 37 5.87 2.39 -1.16
N GLU A 38 5.58 2.13 -2.44
CA GLU A 38 4.55 2.85 -3.19
C GLU A 38 3.17 2.73 -2.55
N TYR A 39 2.79 1.53 -2.08
CA TYR A 39 1.55 1.33 -1.34
C TYR A 39 1.49 2.21 -0.08
N LYS A 40 2.58 2.25 0.70
CA LYS A 40 2.66 3.07 1.93
C LYS A 40 2.59 4.55 1.59
N CYS A 41 3.39 5.01 0.63
CA CYS A 41 3.41 6.39 0.17
C CYS A 41 2.04 6.84 -0.34
N GLY A 42 1.36 6.00 -1.15
CA GLY A 42 0.03 6.28 -1.65
C GLY A 42 -1.00 6.40 -0.53
N LYS A 43 -0.92 5.55 0.50
CA LYS A 43 -1.81 5.63 1.65
C LYS A 43 -1.53 6.82 2.55
N ALA A 44 -0.27 7.17 2.78
CA ALA A 44 0.11 8.39 3.51
C ALA A 44 -0.41 9.63 2.78
N ARG A 45 -0.17 9.72 1.47
CA ARG A 45 -0.68 10.80 0.62
C ARG A 45 -2.20 10.94 0.71
N LEU A 46 -2.93 9.82 0.65
CA LEU A 46 -4.38 9.85 0.78
C LEU A 46 -4.85 10.34 2.16
N LEU A 47 -4.13 10.00 3.23
CA LEU A 47 -4.46 10.49 4.57
C LEU A 47 -4.32 12.02 4.61
N THR A 48 -3.18 12.54 4.19
CA THR A 48 -2.91 13.98 4.16
C THR A 48 -3.92 14.72 3.30
N MET A 49 -4.28 14.18 2.13
CA MET A 49 -5.32 14.76 1.27
C MET A 49 -6.70 14.82 1.93
N LEU A 50 -7.05 13.82 2.74
CA LEU A 50 -8.32 13.81 3.46
C LEU A 50 -8.32 14.82 4.61
N GLU A 51 -7.19 14.96 5.31
CA GLU A 51 -7.00 15.93 6.40
C GLU A 51 -7.00 17.37 5.90
N GLU A 52 -6.36 17.63 4.77
CA GLU A 52 -6.27 18.95 4.11
C GLU A 52 -7.49 19.29 3.26
N SER A 53 -8.50 18.41 3.20
CA SER A 53 -9.69 18.66 2.36
C SER A 53 -10.53 19.84 2.87
N ASP A 54 -10.95 20.69 1.93
CA ASP A 54 -11.83 21.84 2.21
C ASP A 54 -13.30 21.45 2.38
N ASP A 55 -13.67 20.23 2.00
CA ASP A 55 -15.04 19.73 2.13
C ASP A 55 -15.38 19.50 3.62
N PRO A 56 -16.37 20.22 4.18
CA PRO A 56 -16.71 20.10 5.59
C PRO A 56 -17.19 18.70 5.97
N VAL A 57 -17.79 17.94 5.05
CA VAL A 57 -18.25 16.57 5.32
C VAL A 57 -17.07 15.62 5.46
N VAL A 58 -16.11 15.71 4.54
CA VAL A 58 -14.90 14.87 4.57
C VAL A 58 -14.06 15.19 5.80
N LYS A 59 -13.92 16.47 6.13
CA LYS A 59 -13.21 16.95 7.31
C LYS A 59 -13.85 16.52 8.64
N THR A 60 -15.19 16.45 8.69
CA THR A 60 -15.92 16.04 9.89
C THR A 60 -15.89 14.52 10.09
N VAL A 61 -15.99 13.75 9.01
CA VAL A 61 -16.08 12.28 9.07
C VAL A 61 -14.71 11.62 9.16
N GLN A 62 -13.67 12.20 8.55
CA GLN A 62 -12.31 11.66 8.45
C GLN A 62 -12.28 10.12 8.34
N PRO A 63 -12.67 9.58 7.18
CA PRO A 63 -12.88 8.15 7.03
C PRO A 63 -11.62 7.36 7.36
N SER A 64 -11.77 6.35 8.22
CA SER A 64 -10.64 5.52 8.63
C SER A 64 -10.06 4.77 7.43
N LEU A 65 -8.79 5.03 7.13
CA LEU A 65 -8.11 4.33 6.06
C LEU A 65 -7.95 2.86 6.43
N LYS A 66 -8.52 1.98 5.61
CA LYS A 66 -8.31 0.53 5.74
C LYS A 66 -6.88 0.18 5.40
N THR A 67 -6.05 0.08 6.43
CA THR A 67 -4.68 -0.44 6.37
C THR A 67 -4.64 -1.83 6.98
N GLY A 68 -3.71 -2.68 6.54
CA GLY A 68 -3.61 -4.04 7.05
C GLY A 68 -3.22 -4.09 8.55
N ARG A 69 -3.29 -5.28 9.15
CA ARG A 69 -2.96 -5.48 10.58
C ARG A 69 -1.52 -5.08 10.97
N LYS A 70 -0.57 -5.18 10.04
CA LYS A 70 0.86 -5.03 10.33
C LYS A 70 1.37 -3.58 10.26
N TRP A 71 0.62 -2.67 9.65
CA TRP A 71 1.07 -1.30 9.45
C TRP A 71 -0.13 -0.36 9.39
N LYS A 72 -0.07 0.72 10.15
CA LYS A 72 -1.06 1.79 10.18
C LYS A 72 -0.45 3.07 9.65
N VAL A 73 -1.24 3.81 8.89
CA VAL A 73 -0.77 5.04 8.23
C VAL A 73 -0.64 6.18 9.23
N THR A 74 -1.57 6.33 10.17
CA THR A 74 -1.58 7.41 11.15
C THR A 74 -0.27 7.41 11.96
N GLU A 75 0.04 6.27 12.59
CA GLU A 75 1.29 6.08 13.36
C GLU A 75 2.54 6.40 12.52
N ALA A 76 2.55 5.99 11.24
CA ALA A 76 3.69 6.22 10.37
C ALA A 76 3.83 7.67 9.89
N VAL A 77 2.73 8.39 9.69
CA VAL A 77 2.77 9.81 9.32
C VAL A 77 3.20 10.64 10.54
N ASP A 78 2.67 10.33 11.72
CA ASP A 78 3.05 10.99 12.98
C ASP A 78 4.54 10.82 13.29
N GLU A 79 5.08 9.61 13.17
CA GLU A 79 6.52 9.34 13.36
C GLU A 79 7.42 10.07 12.34
N ASN A 80 6.93 10.32 11.13
CA ASN A 80 7.67 11.06 10.12
C ASN A 80 7.53 12.58 10.28
N ALA A 81 6.43 13.07 10.86
CA ALA A 81 6.26 14.48 11.19
C ALA A 81 7.13 14.93 12.38
N LEU A 82 7.56 13.99 13.23
CA LEU A 82 8.41 14.23 14.40
C LEU A 82 9.92 14.16 14.13
N LYS A 83 10.33 13.81 12.90
CA LYS A 83 11.74 13.78 12.47
C LYS A 83 12.08 14.99 11.62
#